data_AF-A0A524AVD4-F1
#
_entry.id   AF-A0A524AVD4-F1
#
_cell.length_a   1.000
_cell.length_b   1.000
_cell.length_c   1.000
_cell.angle_alpha   90.00
_cell.angle_beta   90.00
_cell.angle_gamma   90.00
#
_symmetry.space_group_name_H-M   'P 1'
#
loop_
_entity.id
_entity.type
_entity.pdbx_description
1 polymer ?
#
loop_
_entity_poly.entity_id
_entity_poly.type
_entity_poly.pdbx_seq_one_letter_code
_entity_poly.pdbx_strand_id
1 'polypeptide(L)'
;DNNKAAVTQALATAGLSDCTHHIASINDTDNIQIHTNGKVLFEQSRTQLQSLWSSTSYEIAKLRDNPQCAKEEFAGIIENSEGLKISLSFDHNQSISAPYIATNAKPKIAVLREQGVNGQVEMAAAFNKAEFEAIDVHMSDILSGRISLADFKGLVACGGFSYGDVLGAGRGWASSILYNAKAKDNFQAFFERDDSFALGICNGCQMMSNLGEIIPGSKHWPSFNRNVSEQFEARFSSVKIGESNSIFLKDMAGSIMPIAIAHGEGRAIFKGNQSDQHIALQYVDHAGDLTQTYPHNPNGSDNAAAGVTNDSGQVTIMMPHPERVFRAVQNSHHPKDWSERSPWMRMFENARAWVD
;
A
#
# COMPACT_ATOMS: atom_id res chain seq x y z
N ASP A 1 -8.57 -28.03 -17.67
CA ASP A 1 -9.36 -29.14 -18.25
C ASP A 1 -10.29 -29.88 -17.30
N ASN A 2 -10.04 -29.95 -15.99
CA ASN A 2 -10.80 -30.81 -15.06
C ASN A 2 -12.33 -30.53 -14.99
N ASN A 3 -12.81 -29.35 -15.39
CA ASN A 3 -14.22 -28.98 -15.37
C ASN A 3 -14.85 -28.84 -16.77
N LYS A 4 -14.12 -29.10 -17.86
CA LYS A 4 -14.60 -28.86 -19.24
C LYS A 4 -15.91 -29.60 -19.52
N ALA A 5 -15.97 -30.89 -19.19
CA ALA A 5 -17.16 -31.72 -19.40
C ALA A 5 -18.39 -31.18 -18.62
N ALA A 6 -18.20 -30.81 -17.35
CA ALA A 6 -19.27 -30.27 -16.52
C ALA A 6 -19.80 -28.93 -17.08
N VAL A 7 -18.91 -28.05 -17.54
CA VAL A 7 -19.28 -26.77 -18.15
C VAL A 7 -20.02 -26.98 -19.48
N THR A 8 -19.51 -27.86 -20.36
CA THR A 8 -20.18 -28.15 -21.63
C THR A 8 -21.57 -28.76 -21.41
N GLN A 9 -21.72 -29.65 -20.43
CA GLN A 9 -23.03 -30.20 -20.08
C GLN A 9 -24.00 -29.13 -19.55
N ALA A 10 -23.51 -28.20 -18.73
CA ALA A 10 -24.32 -27.09 -18.22
C ALA A 10 -24.80 -26.17 -19.37
N LEU A 11 -23.91 -25.81 -20.29
CA LEU A 11 -24.25 -25.02 -21.48
C LEU A 11 -25.25 -25.75 -22.40
N ALA A 12 -25.07 -27.06 -22.58
CA ALA A 12 -26.02 -27.88 -23.34
C ALA A 12 -27.40 -27.91 -22.69
N THR A 13 -27.46 -28.06 -21.37
CA THR A 13 -28.71 -28.03 -20.59
C THR A 13 -29.42 -26.67 -20.72
N ALA A 14 -28.66 -25.60 -20.88
CA ALA A 14 -29.18 -24.26 -21.14
C ALA A 14 -29.60 -24.02 -22.62
N GLY A 15 -29.51 -25.03 -23.50
CA GLY A 15 -29.84 -24.90 -24.92
C GLY A 15 -28.78 -24.18 -25.75
N LEU A 16 -27.55 -24.06 -25.26
CA LEU A 16 -26.46 -23.32 -25.92
C LEU A 16 -25.45 -24.22 -26.65
N SER A 17 -25.80 -25.50 -26.88
CA SER A 17 -24.92 -26.47 -27.54
C SER A 17 -24.42 -25.97 -28.90
N ASP A 18 -25.33 -25.48 -29.74
CA ASP A 18 -25.02 -25.07 -31.12
C ASP A 18 -24.15 -23.80 -31.19
N CYS A 19 -24.10 -23.02 -30.11
CA CYS A 19 -23.28 -21.82 -30.00
C CYS A 19 -21.97 -22.06 -29.24
N THR A 20 -21.73 -23.28 -28.74
CA THR A 20 -20.56 -23.59 -27.90
C THR A 20 -19.50 -24.33 -28.72
N HIS A 21 -18.37 -23.66 -28.94
CA HIS A 21 -17.24 -24.23 -29.68
C HIS A 21 -15.94 -24.11 -28.91
N HIS A 22 -15.11 -25.15 -29.00
CA HIS A 22 -13.74 -25.10 -28.50
C HIS A 22 -12.86 -24.39 -29.53
N ILE A 23 -12.41 -23.18 -29.21
CA ILE A 23 -11.68 -22.31 -30.15
C ILE A 23 -10.20 -22.12 -29.82
N ALA A 24 -9.76 -22.46 -28.60
CA ALA A 24 -8.39 -22.20 -28.15
C ALA A 24 -7.96 -23.11 -27.00
N SER A 25 -6.64 -23.28 -26.85
CA SER A 25 -5.96 -23.84 -25.69
C SER A 25 -4.77 -22.95 -25.33
N ILE A 26 -4.36 -22.95 -24.05
CA ILE A 26 -3.13 -22.28 -23.61
C ILE A 26 -1.93 -23.12 -24.08
N ASN A 27 -0.82 -22.47 -24.37
CA ASN A 27 0.45 -23.10 -24.69
C ASN A 27 1.56 -22.50 -23.81
N ASP A 28 2.74 -23.13 -23.79
CA ASP A 28 3.88 -22.71 -22.96
C ASP A 28 4.89 -21.85 -23.76
N THR A 29 4.47 -21.30 -24.89
CA THR A 29 5.27 -20.42 -25.75
C THR A 29 4.74 -19.00 -25.70
N ASP A 30 5.57 -18.01 -26.04
CA ASP A 30 5.11 -16.62 -26.13
C ASP A 30 4.39 -16.31 -27.45
N ASN A 31 3.66 -17.27 -28.04
CA ASN A 31 3.04 -17.10 -29.36
C ASN A 31 1.52 -17.27 -29.32
N ILE A 32 0.83 -16.39 -30.05
CA ILE A 32 -0.57 -16.53 -30.42
C ILE A 32 -0.62 -17.11 -31.82
N GLN A 33 -1.15 -18.33 -31.93
CA GLN A 33 -1.32 -19.06 -33.19
C GLN A 33 -2.81 -19.26 -33.50
N ILE A 34 -3.21 -18.91 -34.71
CA ILE A 34 -4.55 -19.15 -35.24
C ILE A 34 -4.44 -20.15 -36.38
N HIS A 35 -5.13 -21.28 -36.26
CA HIS A 35 -5.12 -22.34 -37.25
C HIS A 35 -6.46 -22.45 -37.98
N THR A 36 -6.42 -22.81 -39.26
CA THR A 36 -7.59 -23.25 -40.02
C THR A 36 -7.26 -24.54 -40.75
N ASN A 37 -8.09 -25.57 -40.57
CA ASN A 37 -7.90 -26.90 -41.18
C ASN A 37 -6.46 -27.46 -41.00
N GLY A 38 -5.89 -27.28 -39.81
CA GLY A 38 -4.53 -27.73 -39.46
C GLY A 38 -3.39 -26.86 -40.00
N LYS A 39 -3.68 -25.79 -40.76
CA LYS A 39 -2.68 -24.84 -41.26
C LYS A 39 -2.62 -23.60 -40.39
N VAL A 40 -1.41 -23.11 -40.12
CA VAL A 40 -1.20 -21.81 -39.44
C VAL A 40 -1.67 -20.69 -40.36
N LEU A 41 -2.68 -19.94 -39.94
CA LEU A 41 -3.20 -18.75 -40.63
C LEU A 41 -2.52 -17.47 -40.15
N PHE A 42 -2.24 -17.42 -38.84
CA PHE A 42 -1.60 -16.30 -38.19
C PHE A 42 -0.75 -16.83 -37.04
N GLU A 43 0.45 -16.30 -36.91
CA GLU A 43 1.36 -16.58 -35.81
C GLU A 43 2.12 -15.30 -35.50
N GLN A 44 2.06 -14.87 -34.25
CA GLN A 44 2.86 -13.74 -33.79
C GLN A 44 3.16 -13.89 -32.30
N SER A 45 4.27 -13.30 -31.89
CA SER A 45 4.60 -13.19 -30.47
C SER A 45 3.54 -12.39 -29.70
N ARG A 46 3.13 -12.90 -28.54
CA ARG A 46 2.21 -12.26 -27.61
C ARG A 46 2.81 -10.95 -27.09
N THR A 47 4.10 -10.89 -26.75
CA THR A 47 4.74 -9.61 -26.35
C THR A 47 4.63 -8.57 -27.46
N GLN A 48 4.89 -8.92 -28.72
CA GLN A 48 4.77 -7.98 -29.84
C GLN A 48 3.33 -7.47 -30.02
N LEU A 49 2.35 -8.36 -29.93
CA LEU A 49 0.94 -7.99 -30.01
C LEU A 49 0.52 -7.08 -28.84
N GLN A 50 1.01 -7.37 -27.64
CA GLN A 50 0.77 -6.53 -26.47
C GLN A 50 1.45 -5.16 -26.61
N SER A 51 2.67 -5.08 -27.13
CA SER A 51 3.35 -3.80 -27.39
C SER A 51 2.57 -2.97 -28.43
N LEU A 52 2.05 -3.60 -29.49
CA LEU A 52 1.22 -2.91 -30.46
C LEU A 52 -0.08 -2.40 -29.82
N TRP A 53 -0.75 -3.24 -29.02
CA TRP A 53 -1.97 -2.87 -28.31
C TRP A 53 -1.74 -1.72 -27.32
N SER A 54 -0.64 -1.75 -26.56
CA SER A 54 -0.28 -0.71 -25.57
C SER A 54 0.32 0.56 -26.18
N SER A 55 0.69 0.56 -27.47
CA SER A 55 1.43 1.66 -28.11
C SER A 55 0.70 3.01 -28.00
N THR A 56 -0.64 3.00 -28.08
CA THR A 56 -1.45 4.22 -27.96
C THR A 56 -1.35 4.81 -26.55
N SER A 57 -1.49 3.98 -25.51
CA SER A 57 -1.35 4.42 -24.11
C SER A 57 0.07 4.93 -23.83
N TYR A 58 1.09 4.28 -24.38
CA TYR A 58 2.47 4.73 -24.27
C TYR A 58 2.68 6.11 -24.89
N GLU A 59 2.25 6.35 -26.14
CA GLU A 59 2.42 7.65 -26.78
C GLU A 59 1.62 8.75 -26.06
N ILE A 60 0.41 8.46 -25.55
CA ILE A 60 -0.34 9.41 -24.71
C ILE A 60 0.41 9.74 -23.42
N ALA A 61 0.88 8.72 -22.68
CA ALA A 61 1.61 8.91 -21.44
C ALA A 61 2.90 9.69 -21.66
N LYS A 62 3.64 9.39 -22.73
CA LYS A 62 4.88 10.09 -23.11
C LYS A 62 4.66 11.58 -23.40
N LEU A 63 3.51 11.96 -23.95
CA LEU A 63 3.17 13.36 -24.22
C LEU A 63 2.63 14.10 -22.99
N ARG A 64 2.04 13.38 -22.03
CA ARG A 64 1.35 13.95 -20.85
C ARG A 64 2.21 13.96 -19.59
N ASP A 65 2.99 12.92 -19.39
CA ASP A 65 3.71 12.55 -18.17
C ASP A 65 5.23 12.67 -18.37
N ASN A 66 6.03 12.17 -17.43
CA ASN A 66 7.46 12.02 -17.65
C ASN A 66 7.74 10.97 -18.77
N PRO A 67 8.35 11.37 -19.91
CA PRO A 67 8.62 10.46 -21.02
C PRO A 67 9.49 9.25 -20.66
N GLN A 68 10.38 9.40 -19.67
CA GLN A 68 11.23 8.31 -19.21
C GLN A 68 10.43 7.25 -18.46
N CYS A 69 9.52 7.65 -17.56
CA CYS A 69 8.61 6.73 -16.88
C CYS A 69 7.70 6.00 -17.89
N ALA A 70 7.11 6.74 -18.85
CA ALA A 70 6.29 6.12 -19.90
C ALA A 70 7.08 5.08 -20.72
N LYS A 71 8.35 5.36 -21.01
CA LYS A 71 9.24 4.44 -21.72
C LYS A 71 9.59 3.21 -20.89
N GLU A 72 9.90 3.38 -19.60
CA GLU A 72 10.19 2.27 -18.69
C GLU A 72 8.99 1.32 -18.55
N GLU A 73 7.78 1.86 -18.34
CA GLU A 73 6.56 1.04 -18.28
C GLU A 73 6.27 0.30 -19.58
N PHE A 74 6.46 0.97 -20.73
CA PHE A 74 6.28 0.32 -22.03
C PHE A 74 7.34 -0.77 -22.30
N ALA A 75 8.59 -0.55 -21.88
CA ALA A 75 9.66 -1.53 -22.01
C ALA A 75 9.40 -2.80 -21.18
N GLY A 76 8.70 -2.68 -20.04
CA GLY A 76 8.32 -3.82 -19.21
C GLY A 76 7.43 -4.87 -19.89
N ILE A 77 6.76 -4.53 -21.01
CA ILE A 77 5.88 -5.47 -21.74
C ILE A 77 6.63 -6.68 -22.30
N ILE A 78 7.88 -6.47 -22.73
CA ILE A 78 8.71 -7.51 -23.34
C ILE A 78 9.56 -8.27 -22.32
N GLU A 79 9.54 -7.86 -21.05
CA GLU A 79 10.26 -8.54 -19.99
C GLU A 79 9.58 -9.87 -19.66
N ASN A 80 10.40 -10.92 -19.53
CA ASN A 80 9.91 -12.21 -19.07
C ASN A 80 9.78 -12.18 -17.55
N SER A 81 8.55 -12.22 -17.03
CA SER A 81 8.29 -12.18 -15.60
C SER A 81 7.12 -13.07 -15.20
N GLU A 82 7.11 -13.47 -13.93
CA GLU A 82 5.97 -14.17 -13.31
C GLU A 82 4.91 -13.19 -12.76
N GLY A 83 5.09 -11.88 -12.99
CA GLY A 83 4.23 -10.83 -12.46
C GLY A 83 4.51 -10.50 -10.98
N LEU A 84 3.46 -10.11 -10.24
CA LEU A 84 3.58 -9.63 -8.86
C LEU A 84 4.27 -10.67 -7.95
N LYS A 85 5.31 -10.22 -7.23
CA LYS A 85 6.08 -11.10 -6.36
C LYS A 85 5.40 -11.22 -5.00
N ILE A 86 5.24 -12.46 -4.54
CA ILE A 86 4.76 -12.79 -3.20
C ILE A 86 5.68 -13.83 -2.57
N SER A 87 6.18 -13.53 -1.38
CA SER A 87 7.00 -14.42 -0.55
C SER A 87 6.85 -13.99 0.90
N LEU A 88 6.25 -14.81 1.74
CA LEU A 88 5.93 -14.44 3.13
C LEU A 88 6.90 -15.13 4.10
N SER A 89 7.37 -14.39 5.10
CA SER A 89 8.21 -14.91 6.20
C SER A 89 7.39 -15.41 7.40
N PHE A 90 6.06 -15.31 7.34
CA PHE A 90 5.14 -15.68 8.41
C PHE A 90 3.84 -16.31 7.85
N ASP A 91 3.10 -17.02 8.70
CA ASP A 91 1.75 -17.48 8.38
C ASP A 91 0.74 -16.34 8.54
N HIS A 92 0.24 -15.82 7.43
CA HIS A 92 -0.74 -14.74 7.41
C HIS A 92 -2.17 -15.19 7.80
N ASN A 93 -2.47 -16.50 7.70
CA ASN A 93 -3.76 -17.04 8.12
C ASN A 93 -3.84 -17.15 9.66
N GLN A 94 -2.70 -17.24 10.35
CA GLN A 94 -2.65 -17.22 11.82
C GLN A 94 -2.97 -15.83 12.36
N SER A 95 -4.11 -15.66 13.03
CA SER A 95 -4.36 -14.45 13.81
C SER A 95 -3.57 -14.48 15.11
N ILE A 96 -2.85 -13.40 15.42
CA ILE A 96 -2.23 -13.22 16.74
C ILE A 96 -3.09 -12.35 17.66
N SER A 97 -4.24 -11.86 17.18
CA SER A 97 -5.18 -11.12 18.02
C SER A 97 -6.08 -12.00 18.88
N ALA A 98 -6.12 -13.32 18.62
CA ALA A 98 -7.01 -14.26 19.29
C ALA A 98 -6.93 -14.24 20.84
N PRO A 99 -5.74 -14.13 21.48
CA PRO A 99 -5.64 -14.02 22.93
C PRO A 99 -6.37 -12.81 23.51
N TYR A 100 -6.45 -11.71 22.75
CA TYR A 100 -7.05 -10.44 23.20
C TYR A 100 -8.56 -10.40 23.05
N ILE A 101 -9.12 -11.22 22.15
CA ILE A 101 -10.57 -11.41 22.03
C ILE A 101 -11.14 -11.94 23.35
N ALA A 102 -10.42 -12.86 24.01
CA ALA A 102 -10.86 -13.49 25.24
C ALA A 102 -10.87 -12.53 26.46
N THR A 103 -10.04 -11.48 26.45
CA THR A 103 -9.99 -10.49 27.55
C THR A 103 -11.08 -9.42 27.43
N ASN A 104 -11.67 -9.26 26.24
CA ASN A 104 -12.63 -8.20 25.88
C ASN A 104 -12.11 -6.77 26.13
N ALA A 105 -10.79 -6.60 26.32
CA ALA A 105 -10.15 -5.30 26.49
C ALA A 105 -9.76 -4.73 25.13
N LYS A 106 -10.47 -3.67 24.71
CA LYS A 106 -10.25 -2.96 23.44
C LYS A 106 -9.59 -1.62 23.69
N PRO A 107 -8.25 -1.50 23.50
CA PRO A 107 -7.59 -0.20 23.64
C PRO A 107 -8.12 0.79 22.60
N LYS A 108 -8.26 2.05 23.01
CA LYS A 108 -8.71 3.12 22.13
C LYS A 108 -7.62 3.53 21.16
N ILE A 109 -7.99 3.65 19.89
CA ILE A 109 -7.16 4.25 18.85
C ILE A 109 -7.87 5.46 18.25
N ALA A 110 -7.15 6.58 18.15
CA ALA A 110 -7.61 7.77 17.47
C ALA A 110 -7.44 7.59 15.96
N VAL A 111 -8.55 7.39 15.25
CA VAL A 111 -8.59 7.39 13.78
C VAL A 111 -8.69 8.84 13.33
N LEU A 112 -7.53 9.45 13.14
CA LEU A 112 -7.39 10.88 12.94
C LEU A 112 -7.71 11.26 11.49
N ARG A 113 -8.56 12.27 11.33
CA ARG A 113 -8.89 12.86 10.02
C ARG A 113 -8.99 14.38 10.06
N GLU A 114 -8.78 14.98 8.89
CA GLU A 114 -9.00 16.40 8.59
C GLU A 114 -9.96 16.52 7.41
N GLN A 115 -10.47 17.72 7.12
CA GLN A 115 -11.21 18.02 5.91
C GLN A 115 -10.46 17.55 4.66
N GLY A 116 -11.10 16.67 3.87
CA GLY A 116 -10.51 16.09 2.65
C GLY A 116 -9.84 14.72 2.84
N VAL A 117 -9.66 14.25 4.09
CA VAL A 117 -9.29 12.86 4.36
C VAL A 117 -10.43 11.93 3.94
N ASN A 118 -10.09 10.79 3.34
CA ASN A 118 -11.08 9.88 2.73
C ASN A 118 -10.82 8.38 2.96
N GLY A 119 -9.74 8.01 3.66
CA GLY A 119 -9.41 6.61 3.96
C GLY A 119 -9.70 6.16 5.40
N GLN A 120 -10.39 6.98 6.19
CA GLN A 120 -10.57 6.74 7.62
C GLN A 120 -11.48 5.56 7.96
N VAL A 121 -12.43 5.20 7.09
CA VAL A 121 -13.42 4.16 7.38
C VAL A 121 -12.79 2.77 7.27
N GLU A 122 -12.06 2.52 6.19
CA GLU A 122 -11.30 1.28 6.03
C GLU A 122 -10.18 1.16 7.07
N MET A 123 -9.54 2.29 7.45
CA MET A 123 -8.57 2.33 8.55
C MET A 123 -9.18 1.90 9.88
N ALA A 124 -10.33 2.48 10.24
CA ALA A 124 -11.07 2.10 11.43
C ALA A 124 -11.48 0.61 11.39
N ALA A 125 -11.90 0.10 10.23
CA ALA A 125 -12.26 -1.29 10.06
C ALA A 125 -11.07 -2.24 10.30
N ALA A 126 -9.88 -1.91 9.79
CA ALA A 126 -8.67 -2.70 9.98
C ALA A 126 -8.27 -2.77 11.47
N PHE A 127 -8.25 -1.63 12.17
CA PHE A 127 -7.96 -1.61 13.61
C PHE A 127 -9.05 -2.28 14.46
N ASN A 128 -10.32 -2.10 14.14
CA ASN A 128 -11.42 -2.83 14.80
C ASN A 128 -11.26 -4.34 14.63
N LYS A 129 -10.82 -4.81 13.45
CA LYS A 129 -10.56 -6.22 13.17
C LYS A 129 -9.37 -6.77 13.95
N ALA A 130 -8.46 -5.91 14.40
CA ALA A 130 -7.35 -6.24 15.28
C ALA A 130 -7.68 -6.08 16.78
N GLU A 131 -8.96 -5.89 17.14
CA GLU A 131 -9.44 -5.73 18.52
C GLU A 131 -9.13 -4.40 19.20
N PHE A 132 -9.08 -3.31 18.44
CA PHE A 132 -9.12 -1.94 18.98
C PHE A 132 -10.55 -1.39 19.07
N GLU A 133 -10.75 -0.37 19.91
CA GLU A 133 -11.91 0.53 19.85
C GLU A 133 -11.53 1.73 18.98
N ALA A 134 -11.88 1.69 17.69
CA ALA A 134 -11.56 2.77 16.76
C ALA A 134 -12.50 3.97 16.93
N ILE A 135 -11.94 5.12 17.29
CA ILE A 135 -12.68 6.36 17.52
C ILE A 135 -12.42 7.33 16.36
N ASP A 136 -13.49 7.85 15.75
CA ASP A 136 -13.38 8.95 14.78
C ASP A 136 -12.93 10.22 15.51
N VAL A 137 -11.75 10.73 15.15
CA VAL A 137 -11.20 11.96 15.73
C VAL A 137 -10.96 12.95 14.61
N HIS A 138 -11.83 13.95 14.50
CA HIS A 138 -11.60 15.04 13.57
C HIS A 138 -10.65 16.07 14.20
N MET A 139 -9.81 16.72 13.39
CA MET A 139 -8.93 17.79 13.87
C MET A 139 -9.67 18.90 14.63
N SER A 140 -10.92 19.20 14.27
CA SER A 140 -11.75 20.17 15.00
C SER A 140 -12.06 19.75 16.44
N ASP A 141 -12.08 18.44 16.76
CA ASP A 141 -12.25 17.94 18.12
C ASP A 141 -11.02 18.21 18.98
N ILE A 142 -9.81 18.03 18.41
CA ILE A 142 -8.54 18.32 19.10
C ILE A 142 -8.35 19.83 19.25
N LEU A 143 -8.58 20.60 18.18
CA LEU A 143 -8.41 22.06 18.17
C LEU A 143 -9.33 22.76 19.16
N SER A 144 -10.58 22.28 19.31
CA SER A 144 -11.49 22.76 20.35
C SER A 144 -11.22 22.16 21.73
N GLY A 145 -10.51 21.03 21.78
CA GLY A 145 -10.25 20.21 22.97
C GLY A 145 -11.46 19.49 23.52
N ARG A 146 -12.38 19.09 22.63
CA ARG A 146 -13.38 18.06 22.95
C ARG A 146 -12.73 16.70 23.16
N ILE A 147 -11.58 16.46 22.52
CA ILE A 147 -10.81 15.22 22.61
C ILE A 147 -9.37 15.54 23.00
N SER A 148 -8.79 14.70 23.87
CA SER A 148 -7.37 14.71 24.22
C SER A 148 -6.68 13.44 23.72
N LEU A 149 -5.49 13.54 23.14
CA LEU A 149 -4.73 12.37 22.70
C LEU A 149 -4.19 11.54 23.87
N ALA A 150 -4.16 12.11 25.08
CA ALA A 150 -3.81 11.39 26.31
C ALA A 150 -4.76 10.20 26.60
N ASP A 151 -5.98 10.24 26.08
CA ASP A 151 -7.00 9.19 26.29
C ASP A 151 -6.78 7.95 25.40
N PHE A 152 -5.77 7.97 24.53
CA PHE A 152 -5.52 6.95 23.51
C PHE A 152 -4.20 6.23 23.73
N LYS A 153 -4.17 4.94 23.34
CA LYS A 153 -2.94 4.14 23.25
C LYS A 153 -2.28 4.24 21.87
N GLY A 154 -3.10 4.43 20.84
CA GLY A 154 -2.63 4.59 19.47
C GLY A 154 -3.27 5.79 18.79
N LEU A 155 -2.57 6.33 17.79
CA LEU A 155 -3.12 7.27 16.83
C LEU A 155 -2.77 6.81 15.42
N VAL A 156 -3.73 6.94 14.49
CA VAL A 156 -3.46 6.75 13.06
C VAL A 156 -3.91 7.97 12.26
N ALA A 157 -2.99 8.59 11.54
CA ALA A 157 -3.29 9.64 10.58
C ALA A 157 -3.66 8.99 9.23
N CYS A 158 -4.89 9.20 8.79
CA CYS A 158 -5.47 8.50 7.64
C CYS A 158 -5.11 9.15 6.29
N GLY A 159 -5.24 8.37 5.21
CA GLY A 159 -5.01 8.85 3.84
C GLY A 159 -6.16 9.69 3.25
N GLY A 160 -5.85 10.43 2.18
CA GLY A 160 -6.81 11.26 1.45
C GLY A 160 -6.14 12.46 0.81
N PHE A 161 -6.87 13.56 0.69
CA PHE A 161 -6.41 14.81 0.10
C PHE A 161 -6.76 15.96 1.05
N SER A 162 -6.15 15.99 2.24
CA SER A 162 -6.42 17.05 3.22
C SER A 162 -6.16 18.42 2.58
N TYR A 163 -7.15 19.31 2.67
CA TYR A 163 -7.15 20.61 1.96
C TYR A 163 -6.91 20.53 0.43
N GLY A 164 -7.22 19.39 -0.21
CA GLY A 164 -6.97 19.17 -1.63
C GLY A 164 -5.48 19.15 -2.00
N ASP A 165 -4.59 18.89 -1.04
CA ASP A 165 -3.13 18.96 -1.16
C ASP A 165 -2.58 20.32 -1.61
N VAL A 166 -3.40 21.38 -1.49
CA VAL A 166 -2.97 22.76 -1.78
C VAL A 166 -1.87 23.16 -0.78
N LEU A 167 -0.84 23.87 -1.27
CA LEU A 167 0.40 24.21 -0.57
C LEU A 167 1.37 23.02 -0.33
N GLY A 168 1.05 21.85 -0.86
CA GLY A 168 1.79 20.59 -0.76
C GLY A 168 1.09 19.61 0.17
N ALA A 169 1.07 18.33 -0.21
CA ALA A 169 0.28 17.31 0.45
C ALA A 169 0.66 17.14 1.94
N GLY A 170 -0.35 17.04 2.80
CA GLY A 170 -0.20 16.94 4.26
C GLY A 170 0.28 18.21 4.97
N ARG A 171 0.74 19.25 4.27
CA ARG A 171 1.32 20.46 4.90
C ARG A 171 0.29 21.33 5.60
N GLY A 172 -0.88 21.55 4.97
CA GLY A 172 -1.96 22.31 5.60
C GLY A 172 -2.40 21.70 6.92
N TRP A 173 -2.58 20.38 6.93
CA TRP A 173 -2.90 19.60 8.12
C TRP A 173 -1.81 19.71 9.20
N ALA A 174 -0.54 19.46 8.85
CA ALA A 174 0.56 19.60 9.80
C ALA A 174 0.67 21.03 10.36
N SER A 175 0.54 22.04 9.51
CA SER A 175 0.63 23.45 9.91
C SER A 175 -0.50 23.86 10.86
N SER A 176 -1.71 23.30 10.68
CA SER A 176 -2.84 23.53 11.60
C SER A 176 -2.54 23.03 13.02
N ILE A 177 -1.74 21.95 13.14
CA ILE A 177 -1.28 21.41 14.42
C ILE A 177 -0.18 22.31 14.98
N LEU A 178 0.87 22.58 14.20
CA LEU A 178 2.06 23.30 14.66
C LEU A 178 1.77 24.75 15.07
N TYR A 179 0.82 25.42 14.41
CA TYR A 179 0.48 26.82 14.67
C TYR A 179 -0.68 27.00 15.66
N ASN A 180 -1.22 25.91 16.20
CA ASN A 180 -2.15 25.94 17.30
C ASN A 180 -1.48 25.34 18.55
N ALA A 181 -1.12 26.19 19.53
CA ALA A 181 -0.38 25.77 20.72
C ALA A 181 -1.03 24.56 21.44
N LYS A 182 -2.36 24.57 21.59
CA LYS A 182 -3.08 23.47 22.24
C LYS A 182 -2.95 22.15 21.47
N ALA A 183 -3.07 22.19 20.14
CA ALA A 183 -2.89 20.99 19.33
C ALA A 183 -1.43 20.53 19.35
N LYS A 184 -0.48 21.44 19.11
CA LYS A 184 0.96 21.14 19.15
C LYS A 184 1.36 20.45 20.45
N ASP A 185 0.97 21.00 21.60
CA ASP A 185 1.27 20.42 22.91
C ASP A 185 0.66 19.02 23.08
N ASN A 186 -0.57 18.82 22.59
CA ASN A 186 -1.27 17.54 22.67
C ASN A 186 -0.60 16.44 21.82
N PHE A 187 -0.21 16.78 20.59
CA PHE A 187 0.51 15.87 19.69
C PHE A 187 1.92 15.57 20.20
N GLN A 188 2.66 16.60 20.63
CA GLN A 188 4.01 16.43 21.16
C GLN A 188 3.99 15.55 22.41
N ALA A 189 3.11 15.85 23.37
CA ALA A 189 2.97 15.02 24.58
C ALA A 189 2.54 13.59 24.25
N PHE A 190 1.76 13.36 23.18
CA PHE A 190 1.45 12.02 22.71
C PHE A 190 2.72 11.31 22.20
N PHE A 191 3.48 11.91 21.28
CA PHE A 191 4.66 11.28 20.69
C PHE A 191 5.81 11.05 21.68
N GLU A 192 5.86 11.78 22.79
CA GLU A 192 6.86 11.62 23.85
C GLU A 192 6.55 10.46 24.82
N ARG A 193 5.39 9.82 24.73
CA ARG A 193 5.01 8.72 25.61
C ARG A 193 5.60 7.39 25.17
N ASP A 194 6.28 6.73 26.10
CA ASP A 194 6.79 5.35 25.94
C ASP A 194 5.68 4.29 25.84
N ASP A 195 4.44 4.65 26.21
CA ASP A 195 3.27 3.76 26.20
C ASP A 195 2.27 4.08 25.07
N SER A 196 2.72 4.80 24.04
CA SER A 196 1.91 5.16 22.87
C SER A 196 2.55 4.74 21.55
N PHE A 197 1.73 4.62 20.50
CA PHE A 197 2.20 4.39 19.13
C PHE A 197 1.48 5.28 18.13
N ALA A 198 2.11 5.53 16.97
CA ALA A 198 1.48 6.26 15.88
C ALA A 198 1.76 5.66 14.49
N LEU A 199 0.75 5.69 13.63
CA LEU A 199 0.82 5.27 12.23
C LEU A 199 0.40 6.41 11.30
N GLY A 200 1.17 6.69 10.25
CA GLY A 200 0.78 7.64 9.20
C GLY A 200 0.69 6.96 7.85
N ILE A 201 -0.49 6.98 7.21
CA ILE A 201 -0.70 6.35 5.90
C ILE A 201 -0.99 7.40 4.82
N CYS A 202 -0.25 7.37 3.71
CA CYS A 202 -0.38 8.25 2.55
C CYS A 202 -0.40 9.75 2.95
N ASN A 203 -1.58 10.38 3.03
CA ASN A 203 -1.70 11.78 3.46
C ASN A 203 -1.36 11.98 4.93
N GLY A 204 -1.63 10.99 5.78
CA GLY A 204 -1.14 10.95 7.15
C GLY A 204 0.37 10.77 7.25
N CYS A 205 0.98 10.01 6.33
CA CYS A 205 2.44 9.89 6.22
C CYS A 205 3.08 11.26 5.91
N GLN A 206 2.56 11.93 4.89
CA GLN A 206 2.99 13.28 4.50
C GLN A 206 2.81 14.28 5.64
N MET A 207 1.65 14.28 6.31
CA MET A 207 1.38 15.15 7.46
C MET A 207 2.40 14.90 8.58
N MET A 208 2.59 13.64 8.98
CA MET A 208 3.53 13.29 10.05
C MET A 208 4.98 13.58 9.69
N SER A 209 5.39 13.45 8.42
CA SER A 209 6.72 13.89 7.98
C SER A 209 6.96 15.39 8.20
N ASN A 210 5.90 16.21 8.07
CA ASN A 210 5.97 17.64 8.35
C ASN A 210 5.89 17.96 9.86
N LEU A 211 5.54 16.99 10.70
CA LEU A 211 5.59 17.09 12.16
C LEU A 211 6.92 16.60 12.77
N GLY A 212 7.94 16.32 11.95
CA GLY A 212 9.20 15.74 12.42
C GLY A 212 9.95 16.55 13.50
N GLU A 213 9.59 17.81 13.74
CA GLU A 213 10.13 18.59 14.86
C GLU A 213 9.58 18.19 16.24
N ILE A 214 8.38 17.59 16.30
CA ILE A 214 7.72 17.17 17.55
C ILE A 214 7.61 15.64 17.69
N ILE A 215 8.21 14.88 16.76
CA ILE A 215 8.26 13.41 16.82
C ILE A 215 9.68 13.00 17.24
N PRO A 216 9.87 12.36 18.41
CA PRO A 216 11.18 11.87 18.82
C PRO A 216 11.73 10.83 17.84
N GLY A 217 13.01 10.99 17.48
CA GLY A 217 13.71 10.04 16.61
C GLY A 217 13.29 10.06 15.14
N SER A 218 12.74 11.17 14.63
CA SER A 218 12.37 11.33 13.21
C SER A 218 13.30 12.25 12.41
N LYS A 219 14.48 12.62 12.93
CA LYS A 219 15.38 13.61 12.32
C LYS A 219 15.84 13.23 10.91
N HIS A 220 15.86 11.93 10.62
CA HIS A 220 16.29 11.33 9.37
C HIS A 220 15.15 11.07 8.38
N TRP A 221 13.91 11.43 8.71
CA TRP A 221 12.78 11.16 7.83
C TRP A 221 12.88 11.96 6.52
N PRO A 222 12.43 11.35 5.40
CA PRO A 222 12.41 12.02 4.12
C PRO A 222 11.28 13.07 4.08
N SER A 223 11.39 14.00 3.13
CA SER A 223 10.19 14.69 2.65
C SER A 223 9.51 13.87 1.57
N PHE A 224 8.19 13.97 1.48
CA PHE A 224 7.40 13.38 0.39
C PHE A 224 7.03 14.46 -0.61
N ASN A 225 7.32 14.22 -1.89
CA ASN A 225 7.23 15.19 -2.97
C ASN A 225 6.52 14.58 -4.17
N ARG A 226 6.25 15.41 -5.19
CA ARG A 226 5.68 14.99 -6.47
C ARG A 226 6.40 13.76 -7.03
N ASN A 227 5.63 12.78 -7.49
CA ASN A 227 6.15 11.58 -8.13
C ASN A 227 6.99 11.95 -9.36
N VAL A 228 8.06 11.18 -9.65
CA VAL A 228 8.89 11.39 -10.86
C VAL A 228 8.09 11.27 -12.15
N SER A 229 7.00 10.49 -12.16
CA SER A 229 6.09 10.37 -13.31
C SER A 229 5.33 11.65 -13.63
N GLU A 230 5.34 12.64 -12.72
CA GLU A 230 4.49 13.84 -12.75
C GLU A 230 2.97 13.52 -12.68
N GLN A 231 2.61 12.28 -12.35
CA GLN A 231 1.22 11.83 -12.25
C GLN A 231 0.83 11.26 -10.89
N PHE A 232 -0.49 11.22 -10.69
CA PHE A 232 -1.09 10.39 -9.66
C PHE A 232 -0.98 8.91 -10.04
N GLU A 233 -0.42 8.10 -9.16
CA GLU A 233 -0.25 6.67 -9.36
C GLU A 233 -1.25 5.89 -8.52
N ALA A 234 -2.21 5.25 -9.20
CA ALA A 234 -3.10 4.23 -8.65
C ALA A 234 -2.59 2.85 -9.07
N ARG A 235 -1.78 2.22 -8.22
CA ARG A 235 -1.06 0.98 -8.56
C ARG A 235 -1.26 -0.10 -7.52
N PHE A 236 -0.98 -1.33 -7.92
CA PHE A 236 -0.87 -2.47 -7.04
C PHE A 236 0.52 -3.08 -7.29
N SER A 237 1.49 -2.73 -6.44
CA SER A 237 2.91 -3.06 -6.64
C SER A 237 3.44 -3.84 -5.45
N SER A 238 4.46 -4.66 -5.70
CA SER A 238 5.13 -5.46 -4.67
C SER A 238 6.08 -4.60 -3.85
N VAL A 239 6.08 -4.82 -2.54
CA VAL A 239 6.99 -4.18 -1.59
C VAL A 239 7.65 -5.24 -0.72
N LYS A 240 8.90 -4.99 -0.34
CA LYS A 240 9.67 -5.78 0.61
C LYS A 240 9.66 -5.10 1.98
N ILE A 241 9.42 -5.87 3.02
CA ILE A 241 9.56 -5.42 4.41
C ILE A 241 11.03 -5.57 4.83
N GLY A 242 11.63 -4.45 5.22
CA GLY A 242 13.00 -4.38 5.72
C GLY A 242 13.10 -4.72 7.20
N GLU A 243 14.32 -5.03 7.65
CA GLU A 243 14.63 -5.09 9.08
C GLU A 243 14.56 -3.67 9.67
N SER A 244 13.73 -3.46 10.68
CA SER A 244 13.57 -2.16 11.34
C SER A 244 12.99 -2.33 12.74
N ASN A 245 13.02 -1.25 13.53
CA ASN A 245 12.41 -1.24 14.87
C ASN A 245 10.88 -1.13 14.85
N SER A 246 10.25 -0.99 13.68
CA SER A 246 8.81 -0.72 13.57
C SER A 246 7.97 -1.78 14.31
N ILE A 247 7.21 -1.34 15.32
CA ILE A 247 6.34 -2.25 16.06
C ILE A 247 5.26 -2.88 15.16
N PHE A 248 4.87 -2.18 14.09
CA PHE A 248 3.85 -2.64 13.15
C PHE A 248 4.36 -3.76 12.26
N LEU A 249 5.67 -3.82 12.00
CA LEU A 249 6.27 -4.75 11.04
C LEU A 249 7.10 -5.86 11.72
N LYS A 250 6.95 -5.99 13.05
CA LYS A 250 7.54 -7.06 13.84
C LYS A 250 7.21 -8.43 13.22
N ASP A 251 8.24 -9.28 13.10
CA ASP A 251 8.17 -10.63 12.53
C ASP A 251 7.66 -10.70 11.08
N MET A 252 7.68 -9.58 10.35
CA MET A 252 7.31 -9.52 8.93
C MET A 252 8.52 -9.29 8.00
N ALA A 253 9.70 -9.01 8.55
CA ALA A 253 10.91 -8.73 7.78
C ALA A 253 11.24 -9.87 6.80
N GLY A 254 11.72 -9.47 5.61
CA GLY A 254 11.98 -10.39 4.49
C GLY A 254 10.74 -10.75 3.67
N SER A 255 9.53 -10.44 4.13
CA SER A 255 8.32 -10.65 3.32
C SER A 255 8.30 -9.71 2.12
N ILE A 256 7.84 -10.22 0.98
CA ILE A 256 7.50 -9.48 -0.22
C ILE A 256 6.03 -9.74 -0.53
N MET A 257 5.24 -8.69 -0.69
CA MET A 257 3.83 -8.81 -1.06
C MET A 257 3.30 -7.54 -1.69
N PRO A 258 2.25 -7.62 -2.54
CA PRO A 258 1.68 -6.45 -3.16
C PRO A 258 0.85 -5.62 -2.18
N ILE A 259 0.81 -4.31 -2.43
CA ILE A 259 0.07 -3.34 -1.63
C ILE A 259 -0.60 -2.30 -2.54
N ALA A 260 -1.70 -1.73 -2.07
CA ALA A 260 -2.38 -0.65 -2.78
C ALA A 260 -1.58 0.66 -2.69
N ILE A 261 -1.48 1.35 -3.82
CA ILE A 261 -0.76 2.61 -3.99
C ILE A 261 -1.73 3.60 -4.63
N ALA A 262 -1.82 4.81 -4.06
CA ALA A 262 -2.77 5.82 -4.50
C ALA A 262 -2.29 7.23 -4.12
N HIS A 263 -1.24 7.74 -4.77
CA HIS A 263 -0.67 9.05 -4.45
C HIS A 263 -0.07 9.78 -5.67
N GLY A 264 -0.12 11.12 -5.64
CA GLY A 264 0.61 11.99 -6.58
C GLY A 264 1.88 12.62 -6.00
N GLU A 265 2.03 12.61 -4.67
CA GLU A 265 3.16 13.21 -3.95
C GLU A 265 3.78 12.18 -2.97
N GLY A 266 4.19 11.01 -3.49
CA GLY A 266 4.73 9.92 -2.67
C GLY A 266 6.25 9.76 -2.73
N ARG A 267 6.96 10.62 -3.46
CA ARG A 267 8.41 10.48 -3.66
C ARG A 267 9.18 10.86 -2.41
N ALA A 268 9.77 9.88 -1.74
CA ALA A 268 10.67 10.08 -0.62
C ALA A 268 12.01 10.67 -1.10
N ILE A 269 12.39 11.81 -0.52
CA ILE A 269 13.70 12.45 -0.73
C ILE A 269 14.39 12.62 0.62
N PHE A 270 15.54 11.98 0.79
CA PHE A 270 16.30 12.03 2.05
C PHE A 270 17.29 13.19 2.06
N LYS A 271 17.54 13.77 3.24
CA LYS A 271 18.61 14.74 3.45
C LYS A 271 19.88 14.01 3.87
N GLY A 272 20.77 13.72 2.91
CA GLY A 272 22.05 13.06 3.15
C GLY A 272 21.98 11.54 3.14
N ASN A 273 23.04 10.89 3.63
CA ASN A 273 23.12 9.43 3.65
C ASN A 273 22.23 8.85 4.75
N GLN A 274 21.25 8.07 4.34
CA GLN A 274 20.28 7.42 5.23
C GLN A 274 20.77 6.04 5.67
N SER A 275 20.57 5.70 6.94
CA SER A 275 20.73 4.32 7.42
C SER A 275 19.53 3.46 7.00
N ASP A 276 19.80 2.28 6.45
CA ASP A 276 18.77 1.30 6.05
C ASP A 276 17.85 0.89 7.22
N GLN A 277 18.33 0.97 8.47
CA GLN A 277 17.58 0.54 9.67
C GLN A 277 16.29 1.34 9.92
N HIS A 278 16.13 2.49 9.28
CA HIS A 278 14.93 3.31 9.41
C HIS A 278 13.95 3.14 8.24
N ILE A 279 14.37 2.48 7.16
CA ILE A 279 13.52 2.18 6.00
C ILE A 279 12.80 0.86 6.28
N ALA A 280 11.51 0.95 6.56
CA ALA A 280 10.73 -0.20 6.99
C ALA A 280 10.08 -0.94 5.81
N LEU A 281 9.88 -0.23 4.69
CA LEU A 281 9.21 -0.77 3.50
C LEU A 281 9.86 -0.22 2.22
N GLN A 282 10.13 -1.08 1.25
CA GLN A 282 10.76 -0.71 -0.02
C GLN A 282 10.07 -1.32 -1.23
N TYR A 283 10.00 -0.61 -2.35
CA TYR A 283 9.48 -1.11 -3.62
C TYR A 283 10.43 -2.14 -4.24
N VAL A 284 9.84 -3.18 -4.84
CA VAL A 284 10.58 -4.22 -5.56
C VAL A 284 9.98 -4.48 -6.93
N ASP A 285 10.83 -4.96 -7.84
CA ASP A 285 10.39 -5.45 -9.15
C ASP A 285 9.75 -6.86 -9.07
N HIS A 286 9.47 -7.44 -10.24
CA HIS A 286 8.91 -8.78 -10.34
C HIS A 286 9.87 -9.92 -9.94
N ALA A 287 11.19 -9.66 -9.90
CA ALA A 287 12.17 -10.58 -9.34
C ALA A 287 12.20 -10.53 -7.80
N GLY A 288 11.72 -9.43 -7.21
CA GLY A 288 11.79 -9.17 -5.77
C GLY A 288 13.01 -8.36 -5.37
N ASP A 289 13.72 -7.78 -6.34
CA ASP A 289 14.88 -6.93 -6.12
C ASP A 289 14.44 -5.47 -5.93
N LEU A 290 15.17 -4.75 -5.07
CA LEU A 290 14.94 -3.33 -4.84
C LEU A 290 15.11 -2.56 -6.14
N THR A 291 14.17 -1.69 -6.48
CA THR A 291 14.14 -1.08 -7.81
C THR A 291 13.87 0.42 -7.78
N GLN A 292 14.47 1.10 -8.75
CA GLN A 292 14.18 2.49 -9.10
C GLN A 292 13.37 2.61 -10.39
N THR A 293 13.11 1.49 -11.06
CA THR A 293 12.42 1.45 -12.35
C THR A 293 10.93 1.65 -12.15
N TYR A 294 10.35 2.56 -12.90
CA TYR A 294 8.91 2.75 -12.96
C TYR A 294 8.25 1.67 -13.84
N PRO A 295 7.06 1.13 -13.49
CA PRO A 295 6.17 1.53 -12.40
C PRO A 295 6.32 0.68 -11.11
N HIS A 296 7.33 -0.20 -11.03
CA HIS A 296 7.56 -1.02 -9.82
C HIS A 296 7.85 -0.15 -8.60
N ASN A 297 8.71 0.85 -8.77
CA ASN A 297 8.80 2.03 -7.91
C ASN A 297 7.97 3.15 -8.56
N PRO A 298 6.72 3.38 -8.12
CA PRO A 298 5.78 4.24 -8.85
C PRO A 298 6.07 5.73 -8.68
N ASN A 299 6.81 6.13 -7.66
CA ASN A 299 7.05 7.54 -7.33
C ASN A 299 8.51 7.98 -7.55
N GLY A 300 9.44 7.05 -7.75
CA GLY A 300 10.87 7.33 -7.87
C GLY A 300 11.51 7.73 -6.55
N SER A 301 11.05 7.15 -5.44
CA SER A 301 11.63 7.34 -4.11
C SER A 301 13.08 6.88 -4.04
N ASP A 302 13.93 7.66 -3.39
CA ASP A 302 15.30 7.27 -3.04
C ASP A 302 15.29 5.94 -2.25
N ASN A 303 16.30 5.09 -2.49
CA ASN A 303 16.43 3.76 -1.85
C ASN A 303 15.19 2.85 -2.00
N ALA A 304 14.38 3.08 -3.02
CA ALA A 304 13.07 2.45 -3.22
C ALA A 304 12.13 2.63 -2.01
N ALA A 305 12.34 3.64 -1.16
CA ALA A 305 11.62 3.76 0.10
C ALA A 305 10.11 4.00 -0.10
N ALA A 306 9.32 3.16 0.56
CA ALA A 306 7.86 3.24 0.60
C ALA A 306 7.33 3.57 2.01
N GLY A 307 8.15 3.35 3.05
CA GLY A 307 7.82 3.67 4.44
C GLY A 307 9.04 3.69 5.35
N VAL A 308 8.96 4.48 6.41
CA VAL A 308 10.03 4.68 7.41
C VAL A 308 9.49 4.60 8.84
N THR A 309 10.37 4.33 9.79
CA THR A 309 10.07 4.34 11.23
C THR A 309 10.99 5.31 11.98
N ASN A 310 10.55 5.78 13.15
CA ASN A 310 11.39 6.52 14.09
C ASN A 310 12.36 5.58 14.84
N ASP A 311 13.31 6.16 15.57
CA ASP A 311 14.34 5.41 16.30
C ASP A 311 13.78 4.35 17.26
N SER A 312 12.69 4.67 17.99
CA SER A 312 12.07 3.75 18.95
C SER A 312 11.21 2.67 18.30
N GLY A 313 10.79 2.86 17.05
CA GLY A 313 9.90 1.94 16.35
C GLY A 313 8.41 2.17 16.57
N GLN A 314 8.03 3.02 17.53
CA GLN A 314 6.63 3.29 17.90
C GLN A 314 5.89 4.15 16.88
N VAL A 315 6.64 4.90 16.05
CA VAL A 315 6.06 5.74 15.00
C VAL A 315 6.52 5.26 13.64
N THR A 316 5.58 4.79 12.83
CA THR A 316 5.82 4.37 11.45
C THR A 316 4.97 5.18 10.48
N ILE A 317 5.55 5.62 9.38
CA ILE A 317 4.84 6.33 8.32
C ILE A 317 5.12 5.66 6.97
N MET A 318 4.10 5.51 6.12
CA MET A 318 4.26 4.89 4.80
C MET A 318 3.26 5.43 3.78
N MET A 319 3.68 5.46 2.52
CA MET A 319 2.85 5.93 1.41
C MET A 319 1.80 4.91 0.93
N PRO A 320 2.11 3.61 0.85
CA PRO A 320 1.11 2.60 0.48
C PRO A 320 0.00 2.43 1.53
N HIS A 321 -1.11 1.80 1.12
CA HIS A 321 -2.34 1.65 1.90
C HIS A 321 -2.59 0.20 2.37
N PRO A 322 -2.01 -0.26 3.49
CA PRO A 322 -2.26 -1.61 4.00
C PRO A 322 -3.72 -1.81 4.44
N GLU A 323 -4.39 -0.75 4.90
CA GLU A 323 -5.79 -0.74 5.33
C GLU A 323 -6.78 -0.89 4.16
N ARG A 324 -6.35 -0.67 2.92
CA ARG A 324 -7.19 -0.91 1.73
C ARG A 324 -7.13 -2.34 1.25
N VAL A 325 -6.17 -3.12 1.74
CA VAL A 325 -5.90 -4.48 1.26
C VAL A 325 -5.71 -5.49 2.40
N PHE A 326 -6.17 -5.20 3.62
CA PHE A 326 -6.05 -6.11 4.77
C PHE A 326 -6.89 -7.39 4.63
N ARG A 327 -7.93 -7.37 3.78
CA ARG A 327 -8.71 -8.56 3.41
C ARG A 327 -8.22 -9.12 2.09
N ALA A 328 -8.18 -10.45 1.97
CA ALA A 328 -7.74 -11.12 0.74
C ALA A 328 -8.53 -10.62 -0.48
N VAL A 329 -9.87 -10.57 -0.36
CA VAL A 329 -10.79 -10.12 -1.43
C VAL A 329 -10.59 -8.68 -1.90
N GLN A 330 -9.90 -7.84 -1.12
CA GLN A 330 -9.60 -6.45 -1.50
C GLN A 330 -8.33 -6.31 -2.34
N ASN A 331 -7.55 -7.39 -2.49
CA ASN A 331 -6.34 -7.38 -3.29
C ASN A 331 -6.69 -7.60 -4.77
N SER A 332 -6.25 -6.70 -5.65
CA SER A 332 -6.47 -6.77 -7.11
C SER A 332 -6.00 -8.11 -7.70
N HIS A 333 -4.91 -8.63 -7.14
CA HIS A 333 -4.42 -9.99 -7.37
C HIS A 333 -3.96 -10.59 -6.06
N HIS A 334 -4.27 -11.86 -5.82
CA HIS A 334 -3.72 -12.61 -4.70
C HIS A 334 -3.67 -14.12 -5.00
N PRO A 335 -2.82 -14.88 -4.29
CA PRO A 335 -2.80 -16.34 -4.32
C PRO A 335 -4.15 -16.93 -3.89
N LYS A 336 -4.55 -18.03 -4.52
CA LYS A 336 -5.88 -18.67 -4.30
C LYS A 336 -6.06 -19.28 -2.92
N ASP A 337 -4.96 -19.53 -2.21
CA ASP A 337 -4.92 -20.09 -0.87
C ASP A 337 -5.12 -19.04 0.24
N TRP A 338 -5.12 -17.75 -0.11
CA TRP A 338 -5.52 -16.71 0.83
C TRP A 338 -7.01 -16.83 1.13
N SER A 339 -7.33 -16.86 2.42
CA SER A 339 -8.69 -17.03 2.91
C SER A 339 -9.42 -15.68 3.03
N GLU A 340 -9.65 -15.20 4.25
CA GLU A 340 -10.24 -13.88 4.51
C GLU A 340 -9.18 -12.78 4.63
N ARG A 341 -7.99 -13.14 5.12
CA ARG A 341 -6.95 -12.19 5.55
C ARG A 341 -5.88 -12.08 4.50
N SER A 342 -5.41 -10.86 4.26
CA SER A 342 -4.13 -10.66 3.58
C SER A 342 -2.99 -10.59 4.61
N PRO A 343 -1.73 -10.66 4.16
CA PRO A 343 -0.57 -10.41 5.01
C PRO A 343 -0.59 -9.06 5.74
N TRP A 344 -1.21 -8.02 5.14
CA TRP A 344 -1.27 -6.68 5.73
C TRP A 344 -2.12 -6.61 7.00
N MET A 345 -2.99 -7.60 7.25
CA MET A 345 -3.71 -7.69 8.53
C MET A 345 -2.75 -7.84 9.72
N ARG A 346 -1.59 -8.49 9.54
CA ARG A 346 -0.58 -8.69 10.59
C ARG A 346 -0.11 -7.36 11.20
N MET A 347 -0.02 -6.29 10.42
CA MET A 347 0.42 -4.98 10.92
C MET A 347 -0.47 -4.44 12.05
N PHE A 348 -1.78 -4.56 11.87
CA PHE A 348 -2.75 -4.09 12.86
C PHE A 348 -2.77 -4.98 14.10
N GLU A 349 -2.56 -6.28 13.92
CA GLU A 349 -2.44 -7.23 15.04
C GLU A 349 -1.14 -7.05 15.83
N ASN A 350 -0.03 -6.72 15.15
CA ASN A 350 1.23 -6.38 15.80
C ASN A 350 1.08 -5.15 16.69
N ALA A 351 0.35 -4.12 16.23
CA ALA A 351 0.01 -2.98 17.06
C ALA A 351 -0.82 -3.39 18.29
N ARG A 352 -1.79 -4.32 18.12
CA ARG A 352 -2.57 -4.85 19.25
C ARG A 352 -1.68 -5.59 20.24
N ALA A 353 -0.76 -6.41 19.74
CA ALA A 353 0.13 -7.21 20.57
C ALA A 353 1.17 -6.37 21.31
N TRP A 354 1.52 -5.19 20.80
CA TRP A 354 2.44 -4.25 21.45
C TRP A 354 1.82 -3.51 22.64
N VAL A 355 0.50 -3.33 22.66
CA VAL A 355 -0.19 -2.61 23.77
C VAL A 355 -0.24 -3.41 25.07
N ASP A 356 -0.13 -4.74 24.98
CA ASP A 356 -0.07 -5.67 26.11
C ASP A 356 1.40 -5.92 26.52
#